data_AF-A0A0X8GJG0-F1
#
_entry.id   AF-A0A0X8GJG0-F1
#
_cell.length_a   1.000
_cell.length_b   1.000
_cell.length_c   1.000
_cell.angle_alpha   90.00
_cell.angle_beta   90.00
_cell.angle_gamma   90.00
#
_symmetry.space_group_name_H-M   'P 1'
#
loop_
_entity.id
_entity.type
_entity.pdbx_description
1 polymer ?
#
loop_
_entity_poly.entity_id
_entity_poly.type
_entity_poly.pdbx_seq_one_letter_code
_entity_poly.pdbx_strand_id
1 'polypeptide(L)'
;LTSSVLFCLANTNYERTHSRTMLLARGLQLILPLMTTWWLLANLMNMALPPTINLTGELLIIASTFNWSHLTIIMTGTGTLLTATYSLYMFLTTQRNKLSTNTMNISPTQTREHLLMALHTLPMLL
;
A
#
# COMPACT_ATOMS: atom_id res chain seq x y z
N LEU A 1 8.53 -6.76 3.90
CA LEU A 1 9.00 -5.92 2.77
C LEU A 1 7.88 -5.05 2.19
N THR A 2 6.65 -5.55 2.03
CA THR A 2 5.49 -4.72 1.63
C THR A 2 5.20 -3.63 2.68
N SER A 3 5.25 -4.01 3.96
CA SER A 3 5.08 -3.08 5.08
C SER A 3 6.13 -1.95 5.12
N SER A 4 7.41 -2.25 4.85
CA SER A 4 8.48 -1.23 4.82
C SER A 4 8.27 -0.19 3.72
N VAL A 5 7.79 -0.61 2.53
CA VAL A 5 7.41 0.31 1.45
C VAL A 5 6.30 1.24 1.91
N LEU A 6 5.24 0.70 2.52
CA LEU A 6 4.11 1.48 3.02
C LEU A 6 4.52 2.45 4.14
N PHE A 7 5.43 2.05 5.02
CA PHE A 7 5.99 2.95 6.03
C PHE A 7 6.82 4.07 5.42
N CYS A 8 7.63 3.78 4.39
CA CYS A 8 8.36 4.84 3.70
C CYS A 8 7.41 5.80 2.99
N LEU A 9 6.37 5.30 2.32
CA LEU A 9 5.34 6.12 1.70
C LEU A 9 4.65 7.04 2.73
N ALA A 10 4.28 6.49 3.89
CA ALA A 10 3.74 7.28 4.98
C ALA A 10 4.73 8.36 5.46
N ASN A 11 6.02 8.03 5.53
CA ASN A 11 7.05 8.99 5.90
C ASN A 11 7.21 10.13 4.88
N THR A 12 7.20 9.84 3.58
CA THR A 12 7.28 10.89 2.55
C THR A 12 6.07 11.84 2.57
N ASN A 13 4.89 11.35 2.96
CA ASN A 13 3.74 12.22 3.21
C ASN A 13 3.94 13.03 4.49
N TYR A 14 4.45 12.40 5.55
CA TYR A 14 4.72 13.06 6.84
C TYR A 14 5.77 14.18 6.73
N GLU A 15 6.84 13.99 5.95
CA GLU A 15 7.85 15.02 5.69
C GLU A 15 7.26 16.28 5.04
N ARG A 16 6.11 16.16 4.35
CA ARG A 16 5.43 17.25 3.65
C ARG A 16 4.29 17.89 4.46
N THR A 17 3.52 17.08 5.20
CA THR A 17 2.35 17.56 5.95
C THR A 17 2.62 17.76 7.44
N HIS A 18 3.78 17.33 7.94
CA HIS A 18 4.17 17.26 9.36
C HIS A 18 3.12 16.60 10.28
N SER A 19 2.20 15.83 9.70
CA SER A 19 1.08 15.22 10.40
C SER A 19 0.85 13.81 9.87
N ARG A 20 0.58 12.88 10.79
CA ARG A 20 0.31 11.47 10.45
C ARG A 20 -1.16 11.21 10.12
N THR A 21 -1.97 12.25 10.08
CA THR A 21 -3.41 12.16 9.85
C THR A 21 -3.67 11.87 8.36
N MET A 22 -4.07 10.64 8.06
CA MET A 22 -4.36 10.17 6.70
C MET A 22 -5.41 11.03 5.98
N LEU A 23 -6.36 11.62 6.72
CA LEU A 23 -7.36 12.53 6.15
C LEU A 23 -6.79 13.87 5.67
N LEU A 24 -5.61 14.28 6.12
CA LEU A 24 -5.01 15.57 5.74
C LEU A 24 -4.29 15.47 4.40
N ALA A 25 -3.66 14.34 4.15
CA ALA A 25 -2.93 14.00 2.93
C ALA A 25 -3.86 13.38 1.86
N ARG A 26 -4.89 14.13 1.46
CA ARG A 26 -5.88 13.73 0.43
C ARG A 26 -5.55 14.31 -0.93
N GLY A 27 -5.78 13.53 -1.98
CA GLY A 27 -5.75 14.01 -3.36
C GLY A 27 -4.37 14.18 -3.96
N LEU A 28 -3.36 13.48 -3.40
CA LEU A 28 -1.97 13.60 -3.83
C LEU A 28 -1.74 13.18 -5.29
N GLN A 29 -2.71 12.56 -5.96
CA GLN A 29 -2.62 12.21 -7.38
C GLN A 29 -2.45 13.39 -8.32
N LEU A 30 -3.06 14.53 -7.99
CA LEU A 30 -2.95 15.72 -8.83
C LEU A 30 -1.59 16.41 -8.69
N ILE A 31 -0.92 16.25 -7.54
CA ILE A 31 0.33 16.95 -7.23
C ILE A 31 1.55 16.06 -7.52
N LEU A 32 1.48 14.77 -7.18
CA LEU A 32 2.61 13.83 -7.24
C LEU A 32 2.23 12.56 -8.02
N PRO A 33 2.00 12.63 -9.34
CA PRO A 33 1.50 11.50 -10.13
C PRO A 33 2.46 10.31 -10.07
N LEU A 34 3.78 10.53 -10.14
CA LEU A 34 4.75 9.44 -10.04
C LEU A 34 4.73 8.77 -8.66
N MET A 35 4.51 9.51 -7.59
CA MET A 35 4.38 8.92 -6.25
C MET A 35 3.13 8.05 -6.12
N THR A 36 2.06 8.40 -6.85
CA THR A 36 0.83 7.61 -6.83
C THR A 36 1.00 6.25 -7.47
N THR A 37 1.87 6.13 -8.48
CA THR A 37 2.20 4.84 -9.08
C THR A 37 2.87 3.93 -8.05
N TRP A 38 3.76 4.47 -7.22
CA TRP A 38 4.37 3.72 -6.13
C TRP A 38 3.38 3.34 -5.04
N TRP A 39 2.46 4.24 -4.68
CA TRP A 39 1.34 3.94 -3.78
C TRP A 39 0.45 2.82 -4.33
N LEU A 40 0.14 2.85 -5.63
CA LEU A 40 -0.65 1.83 -6.29
C LEU A 40 0.08 0.49 -6.27
N LEU A 41 1.35 0.44 -6.69
CA LEU A 41 2.17 -0.78 -6.67
C LEU A 41 2.27 -1.39 -5.27
N ALA A 42 2.54 -0.57 -4.23
CA ALA A 42 2.62 -1.04 -2.86
C ALA A 42 1.29 -1.63 -2.35
N ASN A 43 0.16 -1.01 -2.70
CA ASN A 43 -1.16 -1.53 -2.35
C ASN A 43 -1.49 -2.81 -3.12
N LEU A 44 -1.17 -2.91 -4.41
CA LEU A 44 -1.36 -4.14 -5.20
C LEU A 44 -0.54 -5.30 -4.63
N MET A 45 0.70 -5.05 -4.21
CA MET A 45 1.53 -6.06 -3.53
C MET A 45 0.94 -6.46 -2.17
N ASN A 46 0.37 -5.51 -1.43
CA ASN A 46 -0.28 -5.79 -0.15
C ASN A 46 -1.61 -6.54 -0.30
N MET A 47 -2.34 -6.33 -1.39
CA MET A 47 -3.58 -7.04 -1.74
C MET A 47 -3.33 -8.45 -2.30
N ALA A 48 -2.07 -8.91 -2.31
CA ALA A 48 -1.70 -10.22 -2.82
C ALA A 48 -2.20 -10.48 -4.26
N LEU A 49 -2.02 -9.53 -5.19
CA LEU A 49 -2.36 -9.81 -6.59
C LEU A 49 -1.41 -10.87 -7.20
N PRO A 50 -1.90 -11.69 -8.16
CA PRO A 50 -1.04 -12.56 -8.98
C PRO A 50 -0.16 -11.65 -9.85
N PRO A 51 1.20 -11.76 -9.90
CA PRO A 51 2.14 -12.86 -9.58
C PRO A 51 3.05 -12.60 -8.35
N THR A 52 2.54 -12.02 -7.25
CA THR A 52 3.39 -11.64 -6.10
C THR A 52 3.70 -12.78 -5.12
N ILE A 53 4.86 -12.74 -4.47
CA ILE A 53 5.25 -13.69 -3.40
C ILE A 53 4.22 -13.71 -2.26
N ASN A 54 3.61 -12.55 -1.95
CA ASN A 54 2.62 -12.45 -0.88
C ASN A 54 1.42 -13.38 -1.12
N LEU A 55 0.92 -13.45 -2.36
CA LEU A 55 -0.14 -14.39 -2.72
C LEU A 55 0.28 -15.85 -2.56
N THR A 56 1.50 -16.19 -3.01
CA THR A 56 1.98 -17.58 -2.90
C THR A 56 2.08 -18.04 -1.44
N GLY A 57 2.51 -17.16 -0.54
CA GLY A 57 2.56 -17.42 0.89
C GLY A 57 1.16 -17.57 1.51
N GLU A 58 0.25 -16.64 1.23
CA GLU A 58 -1.13 -16.72 1.73
C GLU A 58 -1.87 -17.97 1.22
N LEU A 59 -1.73 -18.30 -0.07
CA LEU A 59 -2.33 -19.52 -0.64
C LEU A 59 -1.77 -20.79 -0.01
N LEU A 60 -0.46 -20.86 0.24
CA LEU A 60 0.15 -22.02 0.87
C LEU A 60 -0.33 -22.19 2.32
N ILE A 61 -0.49 -21.08 3.05
CA ILE A 61 -1.07 -21.08 4.39
C ILE A 61 -2.51 -21.60 4.33
N ILE A 62 -3.34 -21.04 3.44
CA ILE A 62 -4.73 -21.45 3.27
C ILE A 62 -4.83 -22.95 2.94
N ALA A 63 -3.98 -23.46 2.04
CA ALA A 63 -3.96 -24.88 1.68
C ALA A 63 -3.60 -25.77 2.88
N SER A 64 -2.61 -25.35 3.68
CA SER A 64 -2.18 -26.10 4.87
C SER A 64 -3.25 -26.12 5.97
N THR A 65 -3.93 -24.99 6.22
CA THR A 65 -4.97 -24.88 7.24
C THR A 65 -6.24 -25.60 6.82
N PHE A 66 -6.57 -25.55 5.52
CA PHE A 66 -7.72 -26.27 4.97
C PHE A 66 -7.57 -27.78 5.14
N ASN A 67 -6.36 -28.31 4.94
CA ASN A 67 -6.05 -29.73 5.19
C ASN A 67 -6.17 -30.10 6.69
N TRP A 68 -5.87 -29.16 7.59
CA TRP A 68 -6.00 -29.39 9.03
C TRP A 68 -7.45 -29.39 9.51
N SER A 69 -8.25 -28.40 9.11
CA SER A 69 -9.71 -28.42 9.31
C SER A 69 -10.42 -27.52 8.31
N HIS A 70 -11.50 -28.02 7.72
CA HIS A 70 -12.20 -27.33 6.63
C HIS A 70 -12.86 -26.02 7.08
N LEU A 71 -13.20 -25.88 8.37
CA LEU A 71 -13.81 -24.67 8.92
C LEU A 71 -12.86 -23.47 8.89
N THR A 72 -11.53 -23.70 8.82
CA THR A 72 -10.54 -22.61 8.78
C THR A 72 -10.64 -21.75 7.52
N ILE A 73 -11.23 -22.26 6.43
CA ILE A 73 -11.39 -21.51 5.18
C ILE A 73 -12.23 -20.24 5.34
N ILE A 74 -13.23 -20.27 6.22
CA ILE A 74 -14.11 -19.12 6.48
C ILE A 74 -13.30 -18.02 7.18
N MET A 75 -12.45 -18.41 8.14
CA MET A 75 -11.60 -17.47 8.89
C MET A 75 -10.49 -16.87 8.01
N THR A 76 -9.81 -17.68 7.21
CA THR A 76 -8.76 -17.19 6.30
C THR A 76 -9.34 -16.39 5.13
N GLY A 77 -10.50 -16.78 4.60
CA GLY A 77 -11.20 -16.05 3.54
C GLY A 77 -11.70 -14.68 4.01
N THR A 78 -12.26 -14.58 5.21
CA THR A 78 -12.64 -13.28 5.79
C THR A 78 -11.42 -12.41 6.10
N GLY A 79 -10.31 -13.01 6.57
CA GLY A 79 -9.04 -12.32 6.79
C GLY A 79 -8.49 -11.67 5.52
N THR A 80 -8.39 -12.43 4.43
CA THR A 80 -7.91 -11.91 3.13
C THR A 80 -8.85 -10.84 2.53
N LEU A 81 -10.15 -10.95 2.74
CA LEU A 81 -11.10 -9.91 2.33
C LEU A 81 -10.89 -8.62 3.14
N LEU A 82 -10.62 -8.72 4.43
CA LEU A 82 -10.39 -7.56 5.29
C LEU A 82 -9.06 -6.87 4.95
N THR A 83 -8.00 -7.62 4.64
CA THR A 83 -6.72 -7.04 4.18
C THR A 83 -6.87 -6.31 2.84
N ALA A 84 -7.63 -6.89 1.90
CA ALA A 84 -7.92 -6.27 0.62
C ALA A 84 -8.74 -4.98 0.75
N THR A 85 -9.80 -5.00 1.57
CA THR A 85 -10.65 -3.82 1.76
C THR A 85 -9.90 -2.67 2.46
N TYR A 86 -9.09 -2.97 3.47
CA TYR A 86 -8.30 -1.95 4.18
C TYR A 86 -7.23 -1.29 3.29
N SER A 87 -6.49 -2.08 2.51
CA SER A 87 -5.46 -1.55 1.61
C SER A 87 -6.05 -0.68 0.50
N LEU A 88 -7.17 -1.10 -0.09
CA LEU A 88 -7.89 -0.29 -1.06
C LEU A 88 -8.41 1.02 -0.44
N TYR A 89 -8.96 0.96 0.78
CA TYR A 89 -9.38 2.15 1.51
C TYR A 89 -8.22 3.12 1.77
N MET A 90 -7.05 2.60 2.16
CA MET A 90 -5.83 3.40 2.34
C MET A 90 -5.42 4.12 1.04
N PHE A 91 -5.47 3.43 -0.10
CA PHE A 91 -5.15 4.04 -1.40
C PHE A 91 -6.16 5.14 -1.79
N LEU A 92 -7.47 4.87 -1.67
CA LEU A 92 -8.51 5.82 -2.04
C LEU A 92 -8.47 7.09 -1.20
N THR A 93 -8.28 6.93 0.11
CA THR A 93 -8.25 8.06 1.05
C THR A 93 -7.05 8.96 0.83
N THR A 94 -5.87 8.41 0.51
CA THR A 94 -4.65 9.19 0.29
C THR A 94 -4.57 9.79 -1.13
N GLN A 95 -4.89 9.01 -2.17
CA GLN A 95 -4.62 9.40 -3.55
C GLN A 95 -5.81 10.03 -4.28
N ARG A 96 -7.03 9.49 -4.12
CA ARG A 96 -8.16 9.74 -5.05
C ARG A 96 -9.20 10.76 -4.59
N ASN A 97 -9.06 11.31 -3.37
CA ASN A 97 -10.03 12.25 -2.82
C ASN A 97 -9.72 13.71 -3.22
N LYS A 98 -10.67 14.64 -3.00
CA LYS A 98 -10.44 16.07 -3.27
C LYS A 98 -9.26 16.59 -2.44
N LEU A 99 -8.38 17.35 -3.09
CA LEU A 99 -7.25 18.03 -2.44
C LEU A 99 -7.73 18.84 -1.25
N SER A 100 -7.04 18.70 -0.11
CA SER A 100 -7.32 19.54 1.04
C SER A 100 -6.81 20.96 0.76
N THR A 101 -7.65 21.96 1.01
CA THR A 101 -7.34 23.37 0.71
C THR A 101 -6.14 23.90 1.49
N ASN A 102 -5.75 23.22 2.57
CA ASN A 102 -4.63 23.59 3.44
C ASN A 102 -3.28 23.00 3.01
N THR A 103 -3.21 22.32 1.86
CA THR A 103 -1.98 21.66 1.36
C THR A 103 -1.48 22.27 0.04
N MET A 104 -1.39 23.60 -0.01
CA MET A 104 -0.99 24.34 -1.22
C MET A 104 0.52 24.32 -1.52
N ASN A 105 1.39 24.00 -0.54
CA ASN A 105 2.85 24.04 -0.69
C ASN A 105 3.51 22.67 -0.52
N ILE A 106 3.12 21.70 -1.35
CA ILE A 106 3.78 20.39 -1.39
C ILE A 106 4.97 20.46 -2.33
N SER A 107 6.18 20.17 -1.82
CA SER A 107 7.38 20.07 -2.65
C SER A 107 7.34 18.85 -3.58
N PRO A 108 7.88 18.95 -4.81
CA PRO A 108 7.96 17.82 -5.72
C PRO A 108 8.78 16.67 -5.12
N THR A 109 8.56 15.46 -5.63
CA THR A 109 9.28 14.26 -5.17
C THR A 109 10.76 14.33 -5.50
N GLN A 110 11.59 14.04 -4.50
CA GLN A 110 13.04 13.99 -4.65
C GLN A 110 13.48 12.67 -5.28
N THR A 111 14.62 12.68 -5.98
CA THR A 111 15.21 11.47 -6.59
C THR A 111 15.53 10.40 -5.55
N ARG A 112 15.93 10.80 -4.33
CA ARG A 112 16.14 9.90 -3.18
C ARG A 112 14.90 9.08 -2.85
N GLU A 113 13.72 9.71 -2.86
CA GLU A 113 12.46 9.03 -2.54
C GLU A 113 12.16 7.97 -3.61
N HIS A 114 12.32 8.30 -4.89
CA HIS A 114 12.12 7.33 -5.98
C HIS A 114 13.11 6.16 -5.93
N LEU A 115 14.39 6.43 -5.65
CA LEU A 115 15.39 5.37 -5.52
C LEU A 115 15.05 4.42 -4.36
N LEU A 116 14.65 4.97 -3.21
CA LEU A 116 14.26 4.16 -2.06
C LEU A 116 13.07 3.27 -2.41
N MET A 117 12.05 3.82 -3.07
CA MET A 117 10.87 3.06 -3.51
C MET A 117 11.23 1.97 -4.52
N ALA A 118 12.12 2.25 -5.48
CA ALA A 118 12.62 1.26 -6.43
C ALA A 118 13.38 0.13 -5.73
N LEU A 119 14.28 0.45 -4.79
CA LEU A 119 15.06 -0.55 -4.04
C LEU A 119 14.19 -1.49 -3.21
N HIS A 120 13.03 -1.04 -2.74
CA HIS A 120 12.13 -1.92 -2.00
C HIS A 120 11.16 -2.72 -2.88
N THR A 121 10.84 -2.23 -4.07
CA THR A 121 9.87 -2.88 -4.98
C THR A 121 10.53 -3.86 -5.95
N LEU A 122 11.78 -3.61 -6.38
CA LEU A 122 12.53 -4.51 -7.26
C LEU A 122 12.73 -5.91 -6.66
N PRO A 123 13.16 -6.07 -5.39
CA PRO A 123 13.31 -7.39 -4.79
C PRO A 123 11.98 -8.13 -4.56
N MET A 124 10.85 -7.43 -4.67
CA MET A 124 9.52 -7.99 -4.47
C MET A 124 8.90 -8.51 -5.76
N LEU A 125 9.43 -8.07 -6.90
CA LEU A 125 9.06 -8.51 -8.23
C LEU A 125 9.90 -9.71 -8.70
N LEU A 126 11.11 -9.86 -8.15
CA LEU A 126 12.01 -11.00 -8.34
C LEU A 126 11.63 -12.15 -7.40
#